data_AF-A0A425WH66-F1
#
_entry.id   AF-A0A425WH66-F1
#
_cell.length_a   1.000
_cell.length_b   1.000
_cell.length_c   1.000
_cell.angle_alpha   90.00
_cell.angle_beta   90.00
_cell.angle_gamma   90.00
#
_symmetry.space_group_name_H-M   'P 1'
#
loop_
_entity.id
_entity.type
_entity.pdbx_description
1 polymer ?
#
loop_
_entity_poly.entity_id
_entity_poly.type
_entity_poly.pdbx_seq_one_letter_code
_entity_poly.pdbx_strand_id
1 'polypeptide(L)'
;MYAQFFGSYLLSKNIVTPKQLTEAISHLSEAHIKLGTLAMHKGYMTAEEVNEVCFLQTREDKHFGQIALERNYLFEDQLNELLNTQSPDYLLLGQNLVDMGAITNNQLEELLLGYRDENQLNSDMEANELPEESMQLVDKFFEQTGRPLPKNILIYMNLLFNNLVRFIGSDFTPLTPVFTNSYDTNFCITQQIKGFLPLLTALDMEPETAITFASRYAKMEFDEFNEYVKASLEDFINLHNGLFSVNMSNTYSKEAELDPPGPTDEDTLELSDDAFVVPIIYPFGTIYFAISGTGDASIDEDSEESQE
;
A
#
# COMPACT_ATOMS: atom_id res chain seq x y z
N MET A 1 -5.36 -0.90 -0.96
CA MET A 1 -4.23 0.03 -0.99
C MET A 1 -4.37 1.21 -0.02
N TYR A 2 -5.59 1.63 0.36
CA TYR A 2 -5.80 2.69 1.36
C TYR A 2 -4.92 2.60 2.62
N ALA A 3 -4.82 1.43 3.26
CA ALA A 3 -4.04 1.28 4.48
C ALA A 3 -2.53 1.44 4.26
N GLN A 4 -2.05 0.95 3.12
CA GLN A 4 -0.63 0.98 2.75
C GLN A 4 -0.17 2.43 2.55
N PHE A 5 -0.94 3.23 1.79
CA PHE A 5 -0.64 4.63 1.54
C PHE A 5 -0.96 5.55 2.73
N PHE A 6 -1.91 5.18 3.58
CA PHE A 6 -2.11 5.86 4.87
C PHE A 6 -0.86 5.71 5.76
N GLY A 7 -0.24 4.53 5.80
CA GLY A 7 1.05 4.34 6.46
C GLY A 7 2.13 5.30 5.92
N SER A 8 2.23 5.45 4.60
CA SER A 8 3.19 6.37 3.96
C SER A 8 2.92 7.82 4.34
N TYR A 9 1.63 8.21 4.38
CA TYR A 9 1.18 9.53 4.78
C TYR A 9 1.58 9.88 6.22
N LEU A 10 1.42 8.93 7.14
CA LEU A 10 1.82 9.12 8.54
C LEU A 10 3.33 9.29 8.69
N LEU A 11 4.12 8.55 7.91
CA LEU A 11 5.58 8.66 7.91
C LEU A 11 6.05 9.97 7.29
N SER A 12 5.48 10.40 6.16
CA SER A 12 5.89 11.65 5.49
C SER A 12 5.63 12.88 6.37
N LYS A 13 4.57 12.84 7.19
CA LYS A 13 4.25 13.87 8.19
C LYS A 13 5.01 13.73 9.52
N ASN A 14 5.90 12.75 9.65
CA ASN A 14 6.65 12.45 10.89
C ASN A 14 5.74 12.24 12.11
N ILE A 15 4.53 11.71 11.91
CA ILE A 15 3.56 11.44 12.97
C ILE A 15 3.94 10.17 13.73
N VAL A 16 4.44 9.16 13.01
CA VAL A 16 4.88 7.88 13.55
C VAL A 16 6.28 7.56 13.07
N THR A 17 6.99 6.72 13.82
CA THR A 17 8.26 6.14 13.37
C THR A 17 8.02 4.87 12.55
N PRO A 18 8.95 4.47 11.66
CA PRO A 18 8.85 3.20 10.93
C PRO A 18 8.62 2.01 11.87
N LYS A 19 9.30 1.98 13.01
CA LYS A 19 9.14 0.92 14.01
C LYS A 19 7.72 0.84 14.59
N GLN A 20 7.14 1.98 14.97
CA GLN A 20 5.76 2.04 15.47
C GLN A 20 4.75 1.62 14.40
N LEU A 21 4.99 2.01 13.15
CA LEU A 21 4.13 1.64 12.05
C LEU A 21 4.18 0.14 11.77
N THR A 22 5.38 -0.45 11.71
CA THR A 22 5.55 -1.90 11.49
C THR A 22 4.87 -2.72 12.59
N GLU A 23 4.99 -2.28 13.84
CA GLU A 23 4.31 -2.92 14.98
C GLU A 23 2.78 -2.79 14.86
N ALA A 24 2.25 -1.61 14.51
CA ALA A 24 0.82 -1.43 14.30
C ALA A 24 0.26 -2.28 13.13
N ILE A 25 1.05 -2.43 12.05
CA ILE A 25 0.73 -3.26 10.89
C ILE A 25 0.71 -4.75 11.27
N SER A 26 1.65 -5.20 12.09
CA SER A 26 1.73 -6.61 12.50
C SER A 26 0.50 -7.10 13.28
N HIS A 27 -0.25 -6.17 13.88
CA HIS A 27 -1.49 -6.45 14.59
C HIS A 27 -2.77 -6.32 13.74
N LEU A 28 -2.67 -6.02 12.45
CA LEU A 28 -3.85 -5.85 11.58
C LEU A 28 -4.67 -7.15 11.42
N SER A 29 -4.03 -8.32 11.34
CA SER A 29 -4.74 -9.58 11.12
C SER A 29 -5.53 -10.10 12.33
N GLU A 30 -5.27 -9.56 13.52
CA GLU A 30 -5.87 -10.02 14.79
C GLU A 30 -6.85 -9.00 15.41
N ALA A 31 -6.82 -7.75 14.94
CA ALA A 31 -7.59 -6.67 15.55
C ALA A 31 -9.03 -6.59 15.01
N HIS A 32 -9.99 -6.36 15.91
CA HIS A 32 -11.36 -6.01 15.55
C HIS A 32 -11.56 -4.50 15.67
N ILE A 33 -12.30 -3.91 14.73
CA ILE A 33 -12.58 -2.47 14.79
C ILE A 33 -13.43 -2.16 16.03
N LYS A 34 -13.05 -1.10 16.75
CA LYS A 34 -13.83 -0.53 17.83
C LYS A 34 -14.93 0.33 17.23
N LEU A 35 -16.12 0.20 17.81
CA LEU A 35 -17.31 0.93 17.39
C LEU A 35 -17.09 2.46 17.42
N GLY A 36 -16.35 2.96 18.41
CA GLY A 36 -15.98 4.38 18.50
C GLY A 36 -15.16 4.88 17.33
N THR A 37 -14.11 4.15 16.93
CA THR A 37 -13.28 4.48 15.76
C THR A 37 -14.10 4.54 14.49
N LEU A 38 -15.02 3.59 14.31
CA LEU A 38 -15.92 3.54 13.18
C LEU A 38 -16.93 4.69 13.17
N ALA A 39 -17.46 5.06 14.35
CA ALA A 39 -18.34 6.21 14.50
C ALA A 39 -17.66 7.54 14.16
N MET A 40 -16.37 7.69 14.49
CA MET A 40 -15.58 8.85 14.06
C MET A 40 -15.41 8.89 12.54
N HIS A 41 -15.04 7.75 11.94
CA HIS A 41 -14.85 7.66 10.50
C HIS A 41 -16.12 8.05 9.72
N LYS A 42 -17.29 7.58 10.16
CA LYS A 42 -18.59 7.92 9.58
C LYS A 42 -19.07 9.34 9.91
N GLY A 43 -18.35 10.09 10.74
CA GLY A 43 -18.72 11.43 11.18
C GLY A 43 -19.94 11.46 12.11
N TYR A 44 -20.29 10.33 12.73
CA TYR A 44 -21.41 10.26 13.68
C TYR A 44 -21.02 10.74 15.08
N MET A 45 -19.74 10.60 15.43
CA MET A 45 -19.20 11.05 16.70
C MET A 45 -17.86 11.73 16.48
N THR A 46 -17.57 12.77 17.25
CA THR A 46 -16.25 13.42 17.32
C THR A 46 -15.32 12.62 18.24
N ALA A 47 -14.00 12.86 18.14
CA ALA A 47 -13.05 12.22 19.04
C ALA A 47 -13.29 12.58 20.52
N GLU A 48 -13.79 13.78 20.82
CA GLU A 48 -14.16 14.17 22.19
C GLU A 48 -15.31 13.32 22.74
N GLU A 49 -16.35 13.11 21.93
CA GLU A 49 -17.50 12.28 22.31
C GLU A 49 -17.11 10.81 22.47
N VAL A 50 -16.25 10.28 21.59
CA VAL A 50 -15.72 8.92 21.73
C VAL A 50 -14.90 8.77 23.01
N ASN A 51 -14.01 9.73 23.30
CA ASN A 51 -13.22 9.73 24.54
C ASN A 51 -14.13 9.78 25.78
N GLU A 52 -15.20 10.58 25.77
CA GLU A 52 -16.15 10.65 26.85
C GLU A 52 -16.88 9.31 27.06
N VAL A 53 -17.37 8.69 25.98
CA VAL A 53 -18.04 7.37 26.06
C VAL A 53 -17.07 6.30 26.56
N CYS A 54 -15.82 6.27 26.06
CA CYS A 54 -14.79 5.36 26.55
C CYS A 54 -14.50 5.58 28.05
N PHE A 55 -14.41 6.83 28.49
CA PHE A 55 -14.22 7.14 29.91
C PHE A 55 -15.41 6.65 30.77
N LEU A 56 -16.64 6.87 30.33
CA LEU A 56 -17.84 6.40 31.03
C LEU A 56 -17.92 4.87 31.07
N GLN A 57 -17.50 4.19 30.00
CA GLN A 57 -17.45 2.72 29.94
C GLN A 57 -16.51 2.12 31.00
N THR A 58 -15.50 2.87 31.48
CA THR A 58 -14.65 2.41 32.60
C THR A 58 -15.34 2.51 33.98
N ARG A 59 -16.43 3.27 34.07
CA ARG A 59 -17.15 3.58 35.32
C ARG A 59 -18.53 2.94 35.38
N GLU A 60 -19.13 2.72 34.22
CA GLU A 60 -20.45 2.14 34.03
C GLU A 60 -20.30 0.77 33.36
N ASP A 61 -20.95 -0.26 33.92
CA ASP A 61 -20.98 -1.60 33.33
C ASP A 61 -21.99 -1.65 32.17
N LYS A 62 -21.69 -0.89 31.10
CA LYS A 62 -22.52 -0.75 29.89
C LYS A 62 -21.67 -0.84 28.63
N HIS A 63 -22.29 -1.28 27.54
CA HIS A 63 -21.62 -1.31 26.25
C HIS A 63 -21.52 0.09 25.63
N PHE A 64 -20.45 0.33 24.85
CA PHE A 64 -20.19 1.62 24.18
C PHE A 64 -21.44 2.16 23.46
N GLY A 65 -22.10 1.34 22.65
CA GLY A 65 -23.30 1.75 21.89
C GLY A 65 -24.46 2.19 22.78
N GLN A 66 -24.66 1.56 23.95
CA GLN A 66 -25.73 1.94 24.88
C GLN A 66 -25.46 3.31 25.50
N ILE A 67 -24.23 3.54 25.95
CA ILE A 67 -23.82 4.84 26.51
C ILE A 67 -23.96 5.95 25.44
N ALA A 68 -23.57 5.67 24.20
CA ALA A 68 -23.67 6.61 23.09
C ALA A 68 -25.14 6.98 22.76
N LEU A 69 -26.06 6.02 22.80
CA LEU A 69 -27.51 6.27 22.64
C LEU A 69 -28.06 7.11 23.81
N GLU A 70 -27.71 6.78 25.05
CA GLU A 70 -28.18 7.52 26.24
C GLU A 70 -27.71 8.97 26.27
N ARG A 71 -26.52 9.25 25.73
CA ARG A 71 -25.97 10.60 25.58
C ARG A 71 -26.47 11.33 24.34
N ASN A 72 -27.24 10.69 23.46
CA ASN A 72 -27.66 11.18 22.15
C ASN A 72 -26.49 11.51 21.20
N TYR A 73 -25.34 10.84 21.36
CA TYR A 73 -24.24 10.92 20.39
C TYR A 73 -24.48 10.00 19.19
N LEU A 74 -25.24 8.92 19.38
CA LEU A 74 -25.69 8.05 18.29
C LEU A 74 -27.21 7.91 18.33
N PHE A 75 -27.79 7.62 17.17
CA PHE A 75 -29.16 7.13 17.03
C PHE A 75 -29.17 5.61 16.78
N GLU A 76 -30.31 4.95 17.04
CA GLU A 76 -30.43 3.49 16.85
C GLU A 76 -30.10 3.06 15.41
N ASP A 77 -30.53 3.83 14.41
CA ASP A 77 -30.25 3.55 13.00
C ASP A 77 -28.75 3.62 12.70
N GLN A 78 -28.06 4.65 13.22
CA GLN A 78 -26.60 4.80 13.08
C GLN A 78 -25.85 3.67 13.79
N LEU A 79 -26.27 3.28 14.99
CA LEU A 79 -25.66 2.17 15.71
C LEU A 79 -25.81 0.85 14.94
N ASN A 80 -26.98 0.60 14.38
CA ASN A 80 -27.23 -0.60 13.57
C ASN A 80 -26.39 -0.58 12.28
N GLU A 81 -26.21 0.58 11.64
CA GLU A 81 -25.31 0.71 10.49
C GLU A 81 -23.87 0.36 10.87
N LEU A 82 -23.35 0.96 11.95
CA LEU A 82 -21.99 0.72 12.43
C LEU A 82 -21.74 -0.77 12.74
N LEU A 83 -22.71 -1.46 13.34
CA LEU A 83 -22.60 -2.89 13.67
C LEU A 83 -22.56 -3.81 12.44
N ASN A 84 -23.10 -3.36 11.30
CA ASN A 84 -23.13 -4.13 10.05
C ASN A 84 -22.06 -3.70 9.03
N THR A 85 -21.28 -2.66 9.35
CA THR A 85 -20.25 -2.12 8.47
C THR A 85 -18.98 -2.97 8.53
N GLN A 86 -18.42 -3.28 7.36
CA GLN A 86 -17.10 -3.93 7.29
C GLN A 86 -16.00 -2.96 7.70
N SER A 87 -15.01 -3.46 8.43
CA SER A 87 -13.90 -2.67 8.94
C SER A 87 -12.88 -2.43 7.84
N PRO A 88 -12.63 -1.18 7.40
CA PRO A 88 -11.56 -0.92 6.45
C PRO A 88 -10.18 -0.98 7.12
N ASP A 89 -9.20 -1.60 6.45
CA ASP A 89 -7.86 -1.85 7.00
C ASP A 89 -7.13 -0.57 7.44
N TYR A 90 -7.33 0.57 6.76
CA TYR A 90 -6.64 1.83 7.10
C TYR A 90 -7.13 2.40 8.45
N LEU A 91 -8.41 2.15 8.77
CA LEU A 91 -8.99 2.58 10.03
C LEU A 91 -8.50 1.68 11.18
N LEU A 92 -8.30 0.39 10.89
CA LEU A 92 -7.72 -0.55 11.84
C LEU A 92 -6.25 -0.19 12.15
N LEU A 93 -5.48 0.23 11.13
CA LEU A 93 -4.13 0.75 11.32
C LEU A 93 -4.12 1.98 12.25
N GLY A 94 -5.00 2.94 11.98
CA GLY A 94 -5.17 4.12 12.84
C GLY A 94 -5.56 3.77 14.28
N GLN A 95 -6.48 2.82 14.45
CA GLN A 95 -6.87 2.32 15.78
C GLN A 95 -5.70 1.66 16.52
N ASN A 96 -4.92 0.81 15.85
CA ASN A 96 -3.77 0.16 16.47
C ASN A 96 -2.75 1.20 16.95
N LEU A 97 -2.53 2.26 16.18
CA LEU A 97 -1.66 3.38 16.59
C LEU A 97 -2.21 4.14 17.80
N VAL A 98 -3.54 4.31 17.93
CA VAL A 98 -4.17 4.86 19.12
C VAL A 98 -3.99 3.94 20.33
N ASP A 99 -4.21 2.64 20.14
CA ASP A 99 -4.13 1.64 21.21
C ASP A 99 -2.71 1.48 21.75
N MET A 100 -1.71 1.63 20.88
CA MET A 100 -0.30 1.68 21.26
C MET A 100 0.12 3.02 21.92
N GLY A 101 -0.77 4.01 21.93
CA GLY A 101 -0.48 5.35 22.44
C GLY A 101 0.47 6.16 21.55
N ALA A 102 0.65 5.77 20.27
CA ALA A 102 1.47 6.50 19.31
C ALA A 102 0.77 7.79 18.86
N ILE A 103 -0.56 7.76 18.73
CA ILE A 103 -1.41 8.92 18.43
C ILE A 103 -2.64 8.92 19.36
N THR A 104 -3.35 10.05 19.40
CA THR A 104 -4.63 10.20 20.13
C THR A 104 -5.82 10.08 19.18
N ASN A 105 -7.03 9.87 19.71
CA ASN A 105 -8.26 9.87 18.89
C ASN A 105 -8.46 11.19 18.12
N ASN A 106 -8.12 12.33 18.74
CA ASN A 106 -8.21 13.64 18.07
C ASN A 106 -7.24 13.73 16.90
N GLN A 107 -5.99 13.27 17.08
CA GLN A 107 -5.03 13.21 15.98
C GLN A 107 -5.49 12.25 14.89
N LEU A 108 -6.05 11.08 15.25
CA LEU A 108 -6.57 10.14 14.28
C LEU A 108 -7.68 10.76 13.43
N GLU A 109 -8.64 11.46 14.05
CA GLU A 109 -9.71 12.18 13.35
C GLU A 109 -9.14 13.22 12.36
N GLU A 110 -8.21 14.06 12.81
CA GLU A 110 -7.54 15.06 11.96
C GLU A 110 -6.76 14.43 10.80
N LEU A 111 -6.07 13.32 11.05
CA LEU A 111 -5.27 12.61 10.05
C LEU A 111 -6.13 11.92 8.99
N LEU A 112 -7.27 11.34 9.39
CA LEU A 112 -8.22 10.72 8.46
C LEU A 112 -8.86 11.78 7.55
N LEU A 113 -9.22 12.94 8.10
CA LEU A 113 -9.72 14.08 7.34
C LEU A 113 -8.66 14.58 6.35
N GLY A 114 -7.45 14.86 6.84
CA GLY A 114 -6.34 15.34 5.99
C GLY A 114 -5.95 14.34 4.90
N TYR A 115 -5.93 13.05 5.20
CA TYR A 115 -5.62 12.00 4.22
C TYR A 115 -6.66 11.94 3.10
N ARG A 116 -7.95 12.04 3.43
CA ARG A 116 -9.04 12.10 2.45
C ARG A 116 -8.93 13.33 1.56
N ASP A 117 -8.73 14.50 2.15
CA ASP A 117 -8.68 15.77 1.43
C ASP A 117 -7.48 15.85 0.49
N GLU A 118 -6.28 15.43 0.95
CA GLU A 118 -5.06 15.48 0.14
C GLU A 118 -5.08 14.52 -1.04
N ASN A 119 -5.72 13.37 -0.89
CA ASN A 119 -5.84 12.35 -1.94
C ASN A 119 -7.13 12.46 -2.75
N GLN A 120 -7.98 13.46 -2.48
CA GLN A 120 -9.26 13.70 -3.17
C GLN A 120 -10.19 12.47 -3.19
N LEU A 121 -10.15 11.70 -2.11
CA LEU A 121 -10.88 10.45 -2.00
C LEU A 121 -12.37 10.74 -1.77
N ASN A 122 -13.23 9.92 -2.37
CA ASN A 122 -14.67 10.02 -2.16
C ASN A 122 -15.04 9.83 -0.69
N SER A 123 -16.22 10.33 -0.29
CA SER A 123 -16.72 10.21 1.10
C SER A 123 -16.86 8.76 1.56
N ASP A 124 -17.04 7.85 0.61
CA ASP A 124 -17.38 6.45 0.84
C ASP A 124 -16.13 5.58 0.57
N MET A 125 -15.06 5.81 1.35
CA MET A 125 -13.93 4.86 1.48
C MET A 125 -14.39 3.59 2.20
N GLU A 126 -15.38 2.92 1.62
CA GLU A 126 -15.94 1.66 2.05
C GLU A 126 -15.20 0.49 1.39
N ALA A 127 -15.56 -0.73 1.79
CA ALA A 127 -14.77 -1.96 1.70
C ALA A 127 -14.18 -2.35 0.33
N ASN A 128 -14.53 -1.68 -0.77
CA ASN A 128 -14.00 -1.95 -2.10
C ASN A 128 -13.42 -0.68 -2.74
N GLU A 129 -12.09 -0.59 -2.75
CA GLU A 129 -11.36 0.43 -3.50
C GLU A 129 -11.61 0.28 -5.00
N LEU A 130 -12.08 1.36 -5.63
CA LEU A 130 -12.27 1.38 -7.08
C LEU A 130 -10.91 1.46 -7.79
N PRO A 131 -10.77 0.87 -9.00
CA PRO A 131 -9.51 0.95 -9.75
C PRO A 131 -8.99 2.37 -9.97
N GLU A 132 -9.89 3.34 -10.17
CA GLU A 132 -9.54 4.76 -10.34
C GLU A 132 -8.97 5.39 -9.06
N GLU A 133 -9.57 5.10 -7.90
CA GLU A 133 -9.09 5.58 -6.60
C GLU A 133 -7.70 5.02 -6.29
N SER A 134 -7.49 3.75 -6.65
CA SER A 134 -6.19 3.08 -6.50
C SER A 134 -5.09 3.76 -7.30
N MET A 135 -5.40 4.14 -8.54
CA MET A 135 -4.47 4.87 -9.41
C MET A 135 -4.17 6.26 -8.85
N GLN A 136 -5.19 6.97 -8.35
CA GLN A 136 -5.03 8.29 -7.75
C GLN A 136 -4.13 8.27 -6.52
N LEU A 137 -4.26 7.27 -5.64
CA LEU A 137 -3.38 7.12 -4.48
C LEU A 137 -1.91 6.99 -4.88
N VAL A 138 -1.64 6.13 -5.87
CA VAL A 138 -0.27 5.92 -6.37
C VAL A 138 0.25 7.21 -7.01
N ASP A 139 -0.58 7.89 -7.80
CA ASP A 139 -0.20 9.14 -8.47
C ASP A 139 0.17 10.22 -7.44
N LYS A 140 -0.70 10.45 -6.45
CA LYS A 140 -0.46 11.40 -5.35
C LYS A 140 0.79 11.07 -4.55
N PHE A 141 1.04 9.79 -4.30
CA PHE A 141 2.25 9.34 -3.63
C PHE A 141 3.53 9.72 -4.38
N PHE A 142 3.54 9.62 -5.71
CA PHE A 142 4.69 10.06 -6.52
C PHE A 142 4.73 11.58 -6.70
N GLU A 143 3.59 12.27 -6.84
CA GLU A 143 3.53 13.73 -6.92
C GLU A 143 4.20 14.41 -5.72
N GLN A 144 4.07 13.84 -4.51
CA GLN A 144 4.71 14.34 -3.29
C GLN A 144 6.24 14.40 -3.37
N THR A 145 6.85 13.62 -4.28
CA THR A 145 8.31 13.63 -4.51
C THR A 145 8.78 14.81 -5.38
N GLY A 146 7.84 15.57 -5.95
CA GLY A 146 8.13 16.63 -6.92
C GLY A 146 8.45 16.11 -8.33
N ARG A 147 8.32 14.79 -8.56
CA ARG A 147 8.54 14.13 -9.85
C ARG A 147 7.34 13.22 -10.17
N PRO A 148 6.32 13.74 -10.87
CA PRO A 148 5.20 12.90 -11.30
C PRO A 148 5.68 11.83 -12.29
N LEU A 149 5.03 10.67 -12.25
CA LEU A 149 5.39 9.55 -13.13
C LEU A 149 4.71 9.68 -14.50
N PRO A 150 5.37 9.26 -15.58
CA PRO A 150 4.69 9.03 -16.86
C PRO A 150 3.58 7.98 -16.71
N LYS A 151 2.48 8.13 -17.46
CA LYS A 151 1.27 7.27 -17.36
C LYS A 151 1.58 5.77 -17.41
N ASN A 152 2.49 5.34 -18.29
CA ASN A 152 2.90 3.93 -18.38
C ASN A 152 3.53 3.42 -17.08
N ILE A 153 4.39 4.23 -16.47
CA ILE A 153 5.09 3.89 -15.22
C ILE A 153 4.11 3.93 -14.05
N LEU A 154 3.17 4.88 -14.05
CA LEU A 154 2.10 4.91 -13.06
C LEU A 154 1.23 3.64 -13.11
N ILE A 155 0.82 3.20 -14.30
CA ILE A 155 0.06 1.95 -14.48
C ILE A 155 0.89 0.74 -13.99
N TYR A 156 2.18 0.73 -14.32
CA TYR A 156 3.11 -0.31 -13.87
C TYR A 156 3.16 -0.38 -12.34
N MET A 157 3.39 0.75 -11.66
CA MET A 157 3.47 0.84 -10.21
C MET A 157 2.14 0.48 -9.53
N ASN A 158 1.01 0.92 -10.09
CA ASN A 158 -0.30 0.55 -9.58
C ASN A 158 -0.52 -0.97 -9.65
N LEU A 159 -0.11 -1.62 -10.75
CA LEU A 159 -0.16 -3.07 -10.87
C LEU A 159 0.78 -3.76 -9.87
N LEU A 160 1.98 -3.20 -9.62
CA LEU A 160 2.94 -3.74 -8.65
C LEU A 160 2.32 -3.78 -7.26
N PHE A 161 1.80 -2.66 -6.76
CA PHE A 161 1.22 -2.61 -5.42
C PHE A 161 0.00 -3.52 -5.27
N ASN A 162 -0.85 -3.62 -6.30
CA ASN A 162 -1.95 -4.58 -6.32
C ASN A 162 -1.47 -6.03 -6.29
N ASN A 163 -0.41 -6.36 -7.02
CA ASN A 163 0.19 -7.69 -7.02
C ASN A 163 0.85 -8.02 -5.67
N LEU A 164 1.49 -7.04 -5.02
CA LEU A 164 2.01 -7.19 -3.67
C LEU A 164 0.90 -7.52 -2.67
N VAL A 165 -0.23 -6.79 -2.71
CA VAL A 165 -1.42 -7.12 -1.91
C VAL A 165 -1.91 -8.55 -2.19
N ARG A 166 -2.02 -8.91 -3.48
CA ARG A 166 -2.61 -10.19 -3.92
C ARG A 166 -1.74 -11.41 -3.60
N PHE A 167 -0.42 -11.30 -3.79
CA PHE A 167 0.49 -12.44 -3.75
C PHE A 167 1.35 -12.49 -2.50
N ILE A 168 1.62 -11.35 -1.85
CA ILE A 168 2.50 -11.26 -0.68
C ILE A 168 1.73 -10.90 0.58
N GLY A 169 0.76 -10.00 0.50
CA GLY A 169 -0.06 -9.56 1.63
C GLY A 169 -0.24 -8.04 1.63
N SER A 170 -1.31 -7.59 2.29
CA SER A 170 -1.64 -6.17 2.44
C SER A 170 -0.88 -5.49 3.59
N ASP A 171 -0.10 -6.21 4.38
CA ASP A 171 0.63 -5.70 5.54
C ASP A 171 1.92 -4.95 5.15
N PHE A 172 1.85 -4.01 4.21
CA PHE A 172 3.01 -3.20 3.82
C PHE A 172 2.76 -1.70 3.85
N THR A 173 3.85 -0.94 3.74
CA THR A 173 3.80 0.51 3.50
C THR A 173 4.95 0.90 2.57
N PRO A 174 4.67 1.54 1.41
CA PRO A 174 5.72 2.09 0.58
C PRO A 174 6.33 3.35 1.23
N LEU A 175 7.65 3.48 1.19
CA LEU A 175 8.38 4.69 1.58
C LEU A 175 8.61 5.59 0.39
N THR A 176 8.88 6.86 0.67
CA THR A 176 9.22 7.88 -0.33
C THR A 176 10.23 7.33 -1.35
N PRO A 177 9.89 7.31 -2.65
CA PRO A 177 10.79 6.88 -3.71
C PRO A 177 12.09 7.67 -3.71
N VAL A 178 13.20 6.97 -3.94
CA VAL A 178 14.53 7.56 -4.07
C VAL A 178 14.93 7.54 -5.53
N PHE A 179 14.98 8.72 -6.15
CA PHE A 179 15.48 8.88 -7.52
C PHE A 179 17.00 8.84 -7.52
N THR A 180 17.58 7.86 -8.21
CA THR A 180 19.02 7.60 -8.21
C THR A 180 19.44 6.91 -9.50
N ASN A 181 20.68 7.14 -9.91
CA ASN A 181 21.32 6.49 -11.06
C ASN A 181 22.16 5.28 -10.64
N SER A 182 22.24 4.96 -9.35
CA SER A 182 22.92 3.78 -8.83
C SER A 182 22.27 3.31 -7.53
N TYR A 183 22.31 2.01 -7.29
CA TYR A 183 21.72 1.38 -6.11
C TYR A 183 22.57 0.20 -5.64
N ASP A 184 23.02 0.23 -4.39
CA ASP A 184 23.74 -0.89 -3.79
C ASP A 184 22.78 -2.04 -3.47
N THR A 185 23.10 -3.23 -3.95
CA THR A 185 22.23 -4.41 -3.91
C THR A 185 22.53 -5.30 -2.71
N ASN A 186 21.53 -6.08 -2.31
CA ASN A 186 21.65 -7.23 -1.43
C ASN A 186 21.49 -8.49 -2.29
N PHE A 187 20.40 -9.24 -2.11
CA PHE A 187 19.99 -10.22 -3.10
C PHE A 187 19.00 -9.60 -4.08
N CYS A 188 19.49 -9.26 -5.26
CA CYS A 188 18.73 -8.56 -6.29
C CYS A 188 18.45 -9.46 -7.50
N ILE A 189 17.18 -9.55 -7.89
CA ILE A 189 16.74 -10.16 -9.15
C ILE A 189 16.31 -9.07 -10.09
N THR A 190 16.77 -9.17 -11.33
CA THR A 190 16.44 -8.21 -12.39
C THR A 190 15.71 -8.91 -13.52
N GLN A 191 14.93 -8.13 -14.27
CA GLN A 191 14.37 -8.57 -15.54
C GLN A 191 14.26 -7.38 -16.48
N GLN A 192 14.60 -7.61 -17.75
CA GLN A 192 14.49 -6.60 -18.79
C GLN A 192 13.18 -6.79 -19.57
N ILE A 193 12.41 -5.71 -19.66
CA ILE A 193 11.33 -5.52 -20.62
C ILE A 193 11.92 -4.80 -21.83
N LYS A 194 11.63 -5.33 -23.03
CA LYS A 194 12.00 -4.76 -24.33
C LYS A 194 10.75 -4.43 -25.13
N GLY A 195 10.91 -3.64 -26.19
CA GLY A 195 9.82 -3.26 -27.09
C GLY A 195 9.40 -1.82 -26.89
N PHE A 196 8.10 -1.57 -26.77
CA PHE A 196 7.53 -0.22 -26.74
C PHE A 196 7.99 0.62 -25.54
N LEU A 197 8.25 -0.01 -24.41
CA LEU A 197 8.69 0.61 -23.17
C LEU A 197 9.85 -0.21 -22.60
N PRO A 198 11.10 0.09 -23.00
CA PRO A 198 12.26 -0.61 -22.47
C PRO A 198 12.46 -0.26 -20.98
N LEU A 199 12.32 -1.26 -20.11
CA LEU A 199 12.48 -1.11 -18.66
C LEU A 199 13.39 -2.19 -18.12
N LEU A 200 14.34 -1.79 -17.30
CA LEU A 200 14.99 -2.67 -16.34
C LEU A 200 14.21 -2.58 -15.03
N THR A 201 13.72 -3.71 -14.54
CA THR A 201 13.06 -3.78 -13.24
C THR A 201 13.83 -4.69 -12.32
N ALA A 202 13.89 -4.33 -11.04
CA ALA A 202 14.67 -5.05 -10.05
C ALA A 202 13.90 -5.21 -8.74
N LEU A 203 13.99 -6.39 -8.16
CA LEU A 203 13.49 -6.72 -6.83
C LEU A 203 14.69 -7.10 -5.96
N ASP A 204 14.98 -6.27 -4.98
CA ASP A 204 16.09 -6.45 -4.04
C ASP A 204 15.60 -6.57 -2.60
N MET A 205 16.23 -7.43 -1.82
CA MET A 205 16.00 -7.54 -0.38
C MET A 205 17.11 -8.34 0.30
N GLU A 206 17.16 -8.26 1.63
CA GLU A 206 18.03 -9.13 2.44
C GLU A 206 17.60 -10.60 2.35
N PRO A 207 18.53 -11.57 2.42
CA PRO A 207 18.22 -13.00 2.33
C PRO A 207 17.14 -13.47 3.32
N GLU A 208 17.12 -12.95 4.55
CA GLU A 208 16.11 -13.28 5.56
C GLU A 208 14.72 -12.78 5.16
N THR A 209 14.65 -11.60 4.52
CA THR A 209 13.41 -11.04 3.98
C THR A 209 12.92 -11.86 2.79
N ALA A 210 13.85 -12.31 1.93
CA ALA A 210 13.56 -13.14 0.77
C ALA A 210 12.90 -14.47 1.12
N ILE A 211 13.34 -15.13 2.20
CA ILE A 211 12.72 -16.38 2.68
C ILE A 211 11.23 -16.16 2.94
N THR A 212 10.88 -15.15 3.74
CA THR A 212 9.48 -14.89 4.10
C THR A 212 8.67 -14.41 2.90
N PHE A 213 9.23 -13.53 2.06
CA PHE A 213 8.58 -13.08 0.83
C PHE A 213 8.22 -14.28 -0.07
N ALA A 214 9.20 -15.15 -0.33
CA ALA A 214 9.01 -16.35 -1.15
C ALA A 214 7.99 -17.29 -0.50
N SER A 215 8.01 -17.46 0.82
CA SER A 215 7.05 -18.30 1.51
C SER A 215 5.60 -17.84 1.32
N ARG A 216 5.38 -16.52 1.40
CA ARG A 216 4.06 -15.94 1.16
C ARG A 216 3.63 -16.09 -0.30
N TYR A 217 4.53 -15.79 -1.24
CA TYR A 217 4.29 -15.92 -2.68
C TYR A 217 3.93 -17.36 -3.08
N ALA A 218 4.77 -18.31 -2.69
CA ALA A 218 4.61 -19.73 -3.03
C ALA A 218 3.52 -20.42 -2.19
N LYS A 219 3.05 -19.77 -1.11
CA LYS A 219 2.13 -20.33 -0.10
C LYS A 219 2.68 -21.62 0.52
N MET A 220 3.98 -21.64 0.78
CA MET A 220 4.72 -22.75 1.38
C MET A 220 5.75 -22.20 2.38
N GLU A 221 6.03 -22.92 3.45
CA GLU A 221 7.08 -22.52 4.38
C GLU A 221 8.46 -22.84 3.81
N PHE A 222 9.35 -21.85 3.84
CA PHE A 222 10.77 -21.98 3.57
C PHE A 222 11.52 -21.55 4.84
N ASP A 223 12.53 -22.32 5.24
CA ASP A 223 13.30 -22.04 6.46
C ASP A 223 14.71 -21.51 6.15
N GLU A 224 15.15 -21.62 4.90
CA GLU A 224 16.51 -21.29 4.47
C GLU A 224 16.50 -20.65 3.09
N PHE A 225 17.45 -19.73 2.87
CA PHE A 225 17.64 -19.08 1.58
C PHE A 225 18.29 -20.07 0.59
N ASN A 226 17.46 -20.67 -0.28
CA ASN A 226 17.87 -21.70 -1.24
C ASN A 226 17.32 -21.42 -2.65
N GLU A 227 17.56 -22.33 -3.58
CA GLU A 227 17.13 -22.18 -4.98
C GLU A 227 15.61 -22.06 -5.16
N TYR A 228 14.79 -22.61 -4.25
CA TYR A 228 13.34 -22.44 -4.29
C TYR A 228 12.92 -21.02 -3.91
N VAL A 229 13.63 -20.39 -2.97
CA VAL A 229 13.42 -18.97 -2.62
C VAL A 229 13.77 -18.09 -3.81
N LYS A 230 14.93 -18.30 -4.44
CA LYS A 230 15.34 -17.56 -5.65
C LYS A 230 14.35 -17.72 -6.79
N ALA A 231 13.95 -18.96 -7.10
CA ALA A 231 12.97 -19.25 -8.14
C ALA A 231 11.61 -18.59 -7.86
N SER A 232 11.19 -18.48 -6.59
CA SER A 232 9.94 -17.81 -6.23
C SER A 232 9.99 -16.30 -6.50
N LEU A 233 11.15 -15.67 -6.25
CA LEU A 233 11.37 -14.26 -6.53
C LEU A 233 11.46 -13.99 -8.05
N GLU A 234 12.16 -14.84 -8.80
CA GLU A 234 12.20 -14.82 -10.27
C GLU A 234 10.81 -14.98 -10.88
N ASP A 235 10.00 -15.89 -10.33
CA ASP A 235 8.63 -16.10 -10.79
C ASP A 235 7.74 -14.88 -10.48
N PHE A 236 7.90 -14.24 -9.31
CA PHE A 236 7.15 -13.02 -8.99
C PHE A 236 7.44 -11.87 -9.97
N ILE A 237 8.72 -11.58 -10.25
CA ILE A 237 9.08 -10.48 -11.17
C ILE A 237 8.60 -10.79 -12.59
N ASN A 238 8.73 -12.04 -13.03
CA ASN A 238 8.28 -12.50 -14.33
C ASN A 238 6.76 -12.47 -14.47
N LEU A 239 6.03 -12.87 -13.43
CA LEU A 239 4.58 -12.77 -13.37
C LEU A 239 4.14 -11.31 -13.46
N HIS A 240 4.75 -10.42 -12.68
CA HIS A 240 4.39 -9.01 -12.68
C HIS A 240 4.65 -8.35 -14.03
N ASN A 241 5.85 -8.52 -14.60
CA ASN A 241 6.22 -7.99 -15.92
C ASN A 241 5.37 -8.61 -17.05
N GLY A 242 5.02 -9.89 -16.94
CA GLY A 242 4.12 -10.58 -17.85
C GLY A 242 2.71 -10.01 -17.83
N LEU A 243 2.14 -9.80 -16.64
CA LEU A 243 0.83 -9.17 -16.48
C LEU A 243 0.82 -7.75 -17.03
N PHE A 244 1.87 -6.96 -16.77
CA PHE A 244 2.01 -5.62 -17.34
C PHE A 244 2.01 -5.67 -18.87
N SER A 245 2.84 -6.54 -19.46
CA SER A 245 2.96 -6.69 -20.92
C SER A 245 1.64 -7.09 -21.57
N VAL A 246 0.89 -8.03 -20.95
CA VAL A 246 -0.44 -8.44 -21.43
C VAL A 246 -1.45 -7.30 -21.33
N ASN A 247 -1.45 -6.54 -20.23
CA ASN A 247 -2.34 -5.39 -20.07
C ASN A 247 -2.07 -4.32 -21.13
N MET A 248 -0.80 -4.02 -21.39
CA MET A 248 -0.39 -3.04 -22.40
C MET A 248 -0.75 -3.48 -23.83
N SER A 249 -0.62 -4.77 -24.13
CA SER A 249 -1.04 -5.34 -25.40
C SER A 249 -2.56 -5.26 -25.59
N ASN A 250 -3.34 -5.61 -24.57
CA ASN A 250 -4.81 -5.64 -24.68
C ASN A 250 -5.41 -4.23 -24.75
N THR A 251 -4.88 -3.29 -23.97
CA THR A 251 -5.45 -1.94 -23.86
C THR A 251 -4.91 -1.00 -24.93
N TYR A 252 -3.63 -1.12 -25.30
CA TYR A 252 -2.94 -0.15 -26.17
C TYR A 252 -2.36 -0.76 -27.45
N SER A 253 -2.57 -2.07 -27.70
CA SER A 253 -1.96 -2.78 -28.83
C SER A 253 -0.43 -2.64 -28.89
N LYS A 254 0.21 -2.54 -27.71
CA LYS A 254 1.66 -2.44 -27.55
C LYS A 254 2.24 -3.78 -27.11
N GLU A 255 3.13 -4.34 -27.91
CA GLU A 255 3.81 -5.60 -27.58
C GLU A 255 5.14 -5.34 -26.87
N ALA A 256 5.41 -6.14 -25.84
CA ALA A 256 6.67 -6.15 -25.12
C ALA A 256 7.23 -7.58 -25.08
N GLU A 257 8.56 -7.66 -25.10
CA GLU A 257 9.29 -8.91 -24.94
C GLU A 257 9.98 -8.91 -23.58
N LEU A 258 10.01 -10.06 -22.92
CA LEU A 258 10.65 -10.23 -21.62
C LEU A 258 11.89 -11.09 -21.78
N ASP A 259 13.02 -10.58 -21.32
CA ASP A 259 14.18 -11.43 -21.08
C ASP A 259 13.90 -12.34 -19.87
N PRO A 260 14.59 -13.49 -19.73
CA PRO A 260 14.50 -14.30 -18.52
C PRO A 260 14.88 -13.46 -17.27
N PRO A 261 14.14 -13.58 -16.16
CA PRO A 261 14.57 -12.99 -14.90
C PRO A 261 15.84 -13.71 -14.40
N GLY A 262 16.64 -13.02 -13.59
CA GLY A 262 17.78 -13.66 -12.94
C GLY A 262 18.44 -12.79 -11.89
N PRO A 263 19.23 -13.40 -10.99
CA PRO A 263 20.02 -12.66 -10.02
C PRO A 263 21.07 -11.80 -10.75
N THR A 264 21.36 -10.63 -10.19
CA THR A 264 22.57 -9.89 -10.55
C THR A 264 23.72 -10.30 -9.63
N ASP A 265 24.91 -10.46 -10.21
CA ASP A 265 26.16 -10.65 -9.47
C ASP A 265 26.82 -9.29 -9.10
N GLU A 266 26.19 -8.17 -9.47
CA GLU A 266 26.70 -6.83 -9.23
C GLU A 266 26.27 -6.31 -7.85
N ASP A 267 27.23 -5.92 -7.03
CA ASP A 267 27.02 -5.29 -5.72
C ASP A 267 26.36 -3.90 -5.83
N THR A 268 26.44 -3.27 -7.01
CA THR A 268 25.82 -1.98 -7.31
C THR A 268 25.18 -2.05 -8.69
N LEU A 269 23.88 -1.78 -8.76
CA LEU A 269 23.11 -1.70 -9.98
C LEU A 269 23.20 -0.30 -10.57
N GLU A 270 23.72 -0.18 -11.79
CA GLU A 270 23.73 1.06 -12.56
C GLU A 270 22.36 1.30 -13.21
N LEU A 271 21.80 2.49 -13.01
CA LEU A 271 20.45 2.87 -13.42
C LEU A 271 20.46 4.14 -14.30
N SER A 272 19.41 4.32 -15.09
CA SER A 272 19.22 5.55 -15.88
C SER A 272 18.90 6.77 -15.00
N ASP A 273 19.06 7.98 -15.52
CA ASP A 273 18.83 9.23 -14.76
C ASP A 273 17.40 9.40 -14.20
N ASP A 274 16.40 8.82 -14.87
CA ASP A 274 14.98 8.85 -14.45
C ASP A 274 14.59 7.67 -13.55
N ALA A 275 15.55 6.81 -13.21
CA ALA A 275 15.28 5.66 -12.38
C ALA A 275 14.97 6.05 -10.93
N PHE A 276 14.21 5.17 -10.27
CA PHE A 276 13.93 5.30 -8.87
C PHE A 276 13.83 3.94 -8.20
N VAL A 277 14.06 3.95 -6.89
CA VAL A 277 13.90 2.81 -6.00
C VAL A 277 12.81 3.14 -5.00
N VAL A 278 11.83 2.26 -4.87
CA VAL A 278 10.77 2.36 -3.85
C VAL A 278 11.06 1.33 -2.77
N PRO A 279 11.48 1.76 -1.56
CA PRO A 279 11.51 0.88 -0.41
C PRO A 279 10.08 0.57 0.05
N ILE A 280 9.78 -0.69 0.31
CA ILE A 280 8.46 -1.16 0.76
C ILE A 280 8.66 -1.96 2.04
N ILE A 281 8.16 -1.43 3.15
CA ILE A 281 8.31 -2.04 4.46
C ILE A 281 7.20 -3.07 4.67
N TYR A 282 7.58 -4.28 5.06
CA TYR A 282 6.73 -5.31 5.66
C TYR A 282 7.15 -5.60 7.10
N PRO A 283 6.30 -6.26 7.92
CA PRO A 283 6.67 -6.78 9.23
C PRO A 283 7.89 -7.70 9.24
N PHE A 284 8.15 -8.41 8.14
CA PHE A 284 9.26 -9.37 8.01
C PHE A 284 10.54 -8.78 7.40
N GLY A 285 10.53 -7.52 6.96
CA GLY A 285 11.68 -6.89 6.33
C GLY A 285 11.30 -5.82 5.31
N THR A 286 12.31 -5.24 4.67
CA THR A 286 12.10 -4.24 3.60
C THR A 286 12.49 -4.84 2.26
N ILE A 287 11.61 -4.69 1.29
CA ILE A 287 11.94 -4.96 -0.12
C ILE A 287 12.19 -3.64 -0.83
N TYR A 288 13.05 -3.67 -1.82
CA TYR A 288 13.41 -2.51 -2.63
C TYR A 288 13.06 -2.84 -4.07
N PHE A 289 12.11 -2.09 -4.63
CA PHE A 289 11.73 -2.26 -6.01
C PHE A 289 12.32 -1.12 -6.83
N ALA A 290 13.20 -1.43 -7.78
CA ALA A 290 13.80 -0.46 -8.68
C ALA A 290 13.20 -0.56 -10.08
N ILE A 291 13.02 0.59 -10.71
CA ILE A 291 12.65 0.70 -12.11
C ILE A 291 13.56 1.71 -12.78
N SER A 292 14.13 1.32 -13.93
CA SER A 292 15.05 2.13 -14.72
C SER A 292 14.69 2.02 -16.19
N GLY A 293 14.46 3.16 -16.82
CA GLY A 293 14.10 3.25 -18.23
C GLY A 293 13.32 4.52 -18.52
N THR A 294 13.33 4.95 -19.78
CA THR A 294 12.67 6.17 -20.20
C THR A 294 11.17 5.90 -20.35
N GLY A 295 10.35 6.48 -19.48
CA GLY A 295 8.88 6.38 -19.54
C GLY A 295 8.21 7.09 -20.73
N ASP A 296 9.01 7.70 -21.61
CA ASP A 296 8.61 8.64 -22.68
C ASP A 296 8.14 7.95 -23.97
N ALA A 297 7.47 6.80 -23.84
CA ALA A 297 6.71 6.20 -24.93
C ALA A 297 5.30 6.77 -24.91
N SER A 298 4.99 7.69 -25.82
CA SER A 298 3.64 8.25 -25.96
C SER A 298 2.59 7.13 -26.04
N ILE A 299 1.74 7.03 -25.01
CA ILE A 299 0.43 6.43 -25.17
C ILE A 299 -0.38 7.53 -25.84
N ASP A 300 -0.56 7.45 -27.15
CA ASP A 300 -1.45 8.39 -27.84
C ASP A 300 -2.83 8.29 -27.18
N GLU A 301 -3.41 9.43 -26.79
CA GLU A 301 -4.71 9.53 -26.09
C GLU A 301 -5.91 9.12 -26.97
N ASP A 302 -5.69 8.66 -28.20
CA ASP A 302 -6.73 8.49 -29.22
C ASP A 302 -7.52 7.16 -29.16
N SER A 303 -7.36 6.32 -28.14
CA SER A 303 -8.09 5.03 -28.08
C SER A 303 -9.37 5.02 -27.23
N GLU A 304 -9.75 6.11 -26.57
CA GLU A 304 -11.02 6.17 -25.80
C GLU A 304 -12.28 6.46 -26.66
N GLU A 305 -12.15 6.77 -27.95
CA GLU A 305 -13.30 7.12 -28.81
C GLU A 305 -13.94 5.96 -29.60
N SER A 306 -13.67 4.69 -29.26
CA SER A 306 -14.31 3.57 -29.97
C SER A 306 -14.92 2.52 -29.06
N GLN A 307 -16.01 2.91 -28.39
CA GLN A 307 -17.15 2.06 -28.05
C GLN A 307 -18.33 2.92 -27.57
N GLU A 308 -19.06 3.52 -28.53
CA GLU A 308 -20.51 3.74 -28.40
C GLU A 308 -21.27 2.43 -28.59
#